data_AF-A0A7V4G1B5-F1
#
_entry.id   AF-A0A7V4G1B5-F1
#
_cell.length_a   1.000
_cell.length_b   1.000
_cell.length_c   1.000
_cell.angle_alpha   90.00
_cell.angle_beta   90.00
_cell.angle_gamma   90.00
#
_symmetry.space_group_name_H-M   'P 1'
#
loop_
_entity.id
_entity.type
_entity.pdbx_description
1 polymer ?
#
loop_
_entity_poly.entity_id
_entity_poly.type
_entity_poly.pdbx_seq_one_letter_code
_entity_poly.pdbx_strand_id
1 'polypeptide(L)'
;MAEEKKGRAVATQTAAKIPKFVRGNLSATLRAKEEGKKVAYAFIADGQDEIMRAMDIVPAWGESFSGVCAAKRDAEKYLQKAESDNLSRSLCTYATCNIGFDMMREELGGEMPEGAPWGGMARPDMILGSAQLLCDPRFKWPQATQHYLQDVPVFVGGMYYPPFDPTMDHREQEKFYVKYATEELRSCVRFCEKVTGKKMDWDRLEATVDLSDRTWDLFIETYELRKVIPTPMDTGDAMNTMVPLTFNLGTQEAYDFYVELRAELNEKISRTAFVLYILFISMASAHHLLVELLGFSPHQLPGLACHLLAEGAPLDAVAIAARDQARQQVLAAHPQPTHQGFRDNFRGAHPTGRPPAAWDLKTGANVLWQVPMPTYSNATPLIVGGNVITLAEPGVVFCLDADTGAERWRRAVSVRDDAQVAELIALGMARQRKKPSAPTPEEGDDPIQAEPPAESVTPAARNDHHLPEPSWGPFIGVTFASPTSDGQRVVVKLPSGAVAAF
;
A
#
# COMPACT_ATOMS: atom_id res chain seq x y z
N MET A 1 20.76 29.43 -13.13
CA MET A 1 19.32 29.70 -13.19
C MET A 1 18.62 28.35 -13.16
N ALA A 2 18.15 27.91 -12.00
CA ALA A 2 17.39 26.67 -11.91
C ALA A 2 16.06 26.88 -12.64
N GLU A 3 15.74 26.04 -13.62
CA GLU A 3 14.42 26.04 -14.26
C GLU A 3 13.35 25.96 -13.18
N GLU A 4 12.49 26.97 -13.12
CA GLU A 4 11.23 26.89 -12.37
C GLU A 4 10.42 25.74 -12.97
N LYS A 5 10.46 24.60 -12.29
CA LYS A 5 9.58 23.48 -12.62
C LYS A 5 8.14 23.95 -12.42
N LYS A 6 7.45 24.26 -13.52
CA LYS A 6 6.00 24.50 -13.52
C LYS A 6 5.31 23.33 -12.82
N GLY A 7 4.60 23.61 -11.73
CA GLY A 7 3.77 22.63 -11.05
C GLY A 7 2.73 22.04 -12.00
N ARG A 8 2.35 20.78 -11.77
CA ARG A 8 1.32 20.11 -12.57
C ARG A 8 -0.01 20.85 -12.40
N ALA A 9 -0.66 21.23 -13.51
CA ALA A 9 -1.85 22.09 -13.52
C ALA A 9 -3.07 21.53 -12.75
N VAL A 10 -3.12 20.21 -12.51
CA VAL A 10 -4.17 19.51 -11.76
C VAL A 10 -3.73 19.07 -10.36
N ALA A 11 -2.51 19.43 -9.93
CA ALA A 11 -1.99 19.01 -8.64
C ALA A 11 -2.86 19.53 -7.49
N THR A 12 -3.00 18.68 -6.49
CA THR A 12 -3.63 18.99 -5.23
C THR A 12 -2.69 19.88 -4.43
N GLN A 13 -3.11 21.11 -4.13
CA GLN A 13 -2.30 22.09 -3.42
C GLN A 13 -1.98 21.58 -2.01
N THR A 14 -2.96 20.94 -1.37
CA THR A 14 -2.80 20.33 -0.05
C THR A 14 -1.74 19.21 -0.09
N ALA A 15 -1.69 18.41 -1.15
CA ALA A 15 -0.66 17.38 -1.32
C ALA A 15 0.78 17.94 -1.39
N ALA A 16 0.97 19.22 -1.75
CA ALA A 16 2.28 19.86 -1.72
C ALA A 16 2.85 20.03 -0.28
N LYS A 17 2.01 19.87 0.76
CA LYS A 17 2.42 19.92 2.17
C LYS A 17 3.05 18.61 2.65
N ILE A 18 2.94 17.50 1.91
CA ILE A 18 3.43 16.17 2.34
C ILE A 18 4.92 16.12 2.66
N PRO A 19 5.83 16.73 1.87
CA PRO A 19 7.25 16.79 2.24
C PRO A 19 7.52 17.51 3.57
N LYS A 20 6.58 18.32 4.09
CA LYS A 20 6.67 18.92 5.44
C LYS A 20 6.40 17.88 6.52
N PHE A 21 5.38 17.03 6.36
CA PHE A 21 5.08 15.94 7.30
C PHE A 21 6.25 14.96 7.39
N VAL A 22 6.73 14.46 6.25
CA VAL A 22 7.80 13.45 6.26
C VAL A 22 9.09 14.00 6.88
N ARG A 23 9.50 15.23 6.52
CA ARG A 23 10.65 15.89 7.16
C ARG A 23 10.41 16.18 8.63
N GLY A 24 9.20 16.61 8.98
CA GLY A 24 8.75 16.85 10.34
C GLY A 24 8.95 15.61 11.20
N ASN A 25 8.46 14.46 10.74
CA ASN A 25 8.58 13.18 11.46
C ASN A 25 10.05 12.79 11.70
N LEU A 26 10.90 12.85 10.67
CA LEU A 26 12.33 12.55 10.82
C LEU A 26 13.01 13.52 11.81
N SER A 27 12.82 14.82 11.62
CA SER A 27 13.42 15.86 12.48
C SER A 27 12.91 15.81 13.92
N ALA A 28 11.65 15.42 14.13
CA ALA A 28 11.06 15.29 15.46
C ALA A 28 11.79 14.23 16.29
N THR A 29 12.26 13.14 15.67
CA THR A 29 13.04 12.11 16.38
C THR A 29 14.38 12.66 16.87
N LEU A 30 15.06 13.46 16.05
CA LEU A 30 16.36 14.07 16.41
C LEU A 30 16.18 15.10 17.52
N ARG A 31 15.22 16.02 17.36
CA ARG A 31 14.88 17.02 18.38
C ARG A 31 14.43 16.37 19.70
N ALA A 32 13.72 15.25 19.64
CA ALA A 32 13.31 14.52 20.84
C ALA A 32 14.53 14.10 21.68
N LYS A 33 15.64 13.69 21.05
CA LYS A 33 16.88 13.36 21.78
C LYS A 33 17.49 14.60 22.45
N GLU A 34 17.49 15.75 21.77
CA GLU A 34 17.97 17.03 22.32
C GLU A 34 17.13 17.49 23.51
N GLU A 35 15.81 17.28 23.45
CA GLU A 35 14.85 17.63 24.50
C GLU A 35 14.78 16.58 25.64
N GLY A 36 15.51 15.47 25.54
CA GLY A 36 15.46 14.37 26.52
C GLY A 36 14.16 13.55 26.48
N LYS A 37 13.38 13.66 25.41
CA LYS A 37 12.20 12.82 25.15
C LYS A 37 12.61 11.45 24.64
N LYS A 38 11.71 10.47 24.85
CA LYS A 38 11.93 9.09 24.42
C LYS A 38 11.51 8.91 22.97
N VAL A 39 12.35 8.20 22.21
CA VAL A 39 12.07 7.82 20.82
C VAL A 39 11.80 6.31 20.77
N ALA A 40 10.72 5.92 20.11
CA ALA A 40 10.44 4.50 19.86
C ALA A 40 10.54 4.21 18.36
N TYR A 41 11.24 3.15 17.99
CA TYR A 41 11.06 2.60 16.64
C TYR A 41 9.65 2.04 16.53
N ALA A 42 8.97 2.52 15.50
CA ALA A 42 7.56 2.30 15.23
C ALA A 42 7.38 2.01 13.74
N PHE A 43 6.21 1.51 13.38
CA PHE A 43 6.01 0.97 12.05
C PHE A 43 4.58 1.15 11.55
N ILE A 44 4.40 1.13 10.24
CA ILE A 44 3.09 1.39 9.66
C ILE A 44 2.05 0.37 10.14
N ALA A 45 0.83 0.85 10.39
CA ALA A 45 -0.29 0.04 10.87
C ALA A 45 0.08 -0.82 12.09
N ASP A 46 0.77 -0.23 13.08
CA ASP A 46 1.20 -0.95 14.28
C ASP A 46 0.14 -1.05 15.39
N GLY A 47 -0.90 -0.21 15.34
CA GLY A 47 -1.93 -0.13 16.38
C GLY A 47 -1.39 0.42 17.71
N GLN A 48 -0.23 1.07 17.69
CA GLN A 48 0.49 1.52 18.89
C GLN A 48 0.77 3.03 18.88
N ASP A 49 0.40 3.76 17.83
CA ASP A 49 0.65 5.20 17.68
C ASP A 49 0.00 6.02 18.81
N GLU A 50 -1.27 5.78 19.10
CA GLU A 50 -2.01 6.47 20.15
C GLU A 50 -1.38 6.26 21.53
N ILE A 51 -0.89 5.04 21.81
CA ILE A 51 -0.15 4.71 23.03
C ILE A 51 1.14 5.52 23.11
N MET A 52 1.93 5.56 22.03
CA MET A 52 3.18 6.32 22.00
C MET A 52 2.91 7.81 22.24
N ARG A 53 1.93 8.39 21.54
CA ARG A 53 1.59 9.82 21.66
C ARG A 53 1.06 10.17 23.04
N ALA A 54 0.18 9.35 23.61
CA ALA A 54 -0.36 9.56 24.95
C ALA A 54 0.75 9.55 26.02
N MET A 55 1.78 8.71 25.84
CA MET A 55 2.93 8.63 26.74
C MET A 55 4.06 9.65 26.45
N ASP A 56 3.86 10.58 25.51
CA ASP A 56 4.89 11.54 25.04
C ASP A 56 6.15 10.84 24.49
N ILE A 57 5.96 9.70 23.84
CA ILE A 57 6.99 8.96 23.10
C ILE A 57 6.90 9.39 21.63
N VAL A 58 8.05 9.73 21.03
CA VAL A 58 8.13 10.15 19.63
C VAL A 58 8.38 8.93 18.73
N PRO A 59 7.47 8.61 17.79
CA PRO A 59 7.65 7.49 16.88
C PRO A 59 8.69 7.80 15.80
N ALA A 60 9.62 6.87 15.61
CA ALA A 60 10.59 6.84 14.53
C ALA A 60 10.20 5.73 13.55
N TRP A 61 9.56 6.14 12.46
CA TRP A 61 8.92 5.24 11.50
C TRP A 61 9.92 4.59 10.55
N GLY A 62 10.21 3.31 10.76
CA GLY A 62 11.16 2.54 9.96
C GLY A 62 10.86 2.60 8.47
N GLU A 63 9.60 2.33 8.08
CA GLU A 63 9.16 2.37 6.68
C GLU A 63 9.19 3.79 6.10
N SER A 64 8.88 4.82 6.90
CA SER A 64 8.92 6.20 6.42
C SER A 64 10.32 6.57 5.97
N PHE A 65 11.34 6.27 6.80
CA PHE A 65 12.73 6.55 6.46
C PHE A 65 13.20 5.77 5.24
N SER A 66 12.95 4.45 5.16
CA SER A 66 13.38 3.73 3.95
C SER A 66 12.64 4.18 2.70
N GLY A 67 11.39 4.64 2.83
CA GLY A 67 10.63 5.26 1.74
C GLY A 67 11.31 6.54 1.24
N VAL A 68 11.81 7.37 2.15
CA VAL A 68 12.63 8.54 1.81
C VAL A 68 13.94 8.12 1.13
N CYS A 69 14.64 7.13 1.67
CA CYS A 69 15.87 6.60 1.05
C CYS A 69 15.61 6.12 -0.38
N ALA A 70 14.51 5.40 -0.62
CA ALA A 70 14.11 4.94 -1.95
C ALA A 70 13.79 6.13 -2.87
N ALA A 71 12.98 7.09 -2.43
CA ALA A 71 12.61 8.27 -3.21
C ALA A 71 13.82 9.15 -3.56
N LYS A 72 14.83 9.19 -2.68
CA LYS A 72 16.10 9.91 -2.89
C LYS A 72 17.15 9.10 -3.65
N ARG A 73 16.86 7.83 -3.99
CA ARG A 73 17.79 6.90 -4.65
C ARG A 73 19.06 6.65 -3.83
N ASP A 74 18.91 6.62 -2.51
CA ASP A 74 20.00 6.48 -1.53
C ASP A 74 19.85 5.22 -0.64
N ALA A 75 18.89 4.35 -0.96
CA ALA A 75 18.68 3.09 -0.22
C ALA A 75 19.80 2.06 -0.47
N GLU A 76 20.51 2.12 -1.61
CA GLU A 76 21.46 1.09 -2.06
C GLU A 76 22.54 0.79 -1.02
N LYS A 77 23.13 1.82 -0.39
CA LYS A 77 24.20 1.65 0.61
C LYS A 77 23.72 0.88 1.85
N TYR A 78 22.49 1.13 2.29
CA TYR A 78 21.92 0.44 3.44
C TYR A 78 21.52 -0.99 3.09
N LEU A 79 20.97 -1.21 1.90
CA LEU A 79 20.66 -2.57 1.42
C LEU A 79 21.93 -3.42 1.31
N GLN A 80 23.00 -2.88 0.71
CA GLN A 80 24.30 -3.55 0.62
C GLN A 80 24.89 -3.84 2.00
N LYS A 81 24.70 -2.95 2.98
CA LYS A 81 25.10 -3.21 4.36
C LYS A 81 24.39 -4.42 4.95
N ALA A 82 23.06 -4.47 4.82
CA ALA A 82 22.28 -5.61 5.30
C ALA A 82 22.70 -6.92 4.59
N GLU A 83 22.91 -6.87 3.27
CA GLU A 83 23.39 -8.02 2.49
C GLU A 83 24.78 -8.50 2.94
N SER A 84 25.67 -7.59 3.37
CA SER A 84 27.01 -7.93 3.85
C SER A 84 26.99 -8.79 5.13
N ASP A 85 25.89 -8.77 5.88
CA ASP A 85 25.66 -9.64 7.04
C ASP A 85 24.63 -10.75 6.76
N ASN A 86 24.57 -11.21 5.51
CA ASN A 86 23.78 -12.35 5.06
C ASN A 86 22.25 -12.21 5.20
N LEU A 87 21.73 -10.99 5.36
CA LEU A 87 20.29 -10.76 5.21
C LEU A 87 19.90 -10.99 3.74
N SER A 88 18.94 -11.90 3.53
CA SER A 88 18.53 -12.31 2.18
C SER A 88 17.98 -11.14 1.38
N ARG A 89 18.39 -11.07 0.11
CA ARG A 89 17.88 -10.10 -0.88
C ARG A 89 16.38 -10.22 -1.16
N SER A 90 15.77 -11.33 -0.74
CA SER A 90 14.32 -11.56 -0.85
C SER A 90 13.52 -10.93 0.29
N LEU A 91 14.18 -10.39 1.32
CA LEU A 91 13.51 -9.70 2.41
C LEU A 91 12.97 -8.33 1.97
N CYS A 92 12.01 -7.82 2.74
CA CYS A 92 11.44 -6.51 2.53
C CYS A 92 12.54 -5.43 2.48
N THR A 93 12.55 -4.61 1.43
CA THR A 93 13.55 -3.55 1.27
C THR A 93 13.39 -2.40 2.27
N TYR A 94 12.21 -2.21 2.87
CA TYR A 94 12.07 -1.31 4.02
C TYR A 94 12.86 -1.85 5.22
N ALA A 95 12.64 -3.13 5.54
CA ALA A 95 13.32 -3.78 6.66
C ALA A 95 14.84 -3.78 6.50
N THR A 96 15.36 -4.25 5.36
CA THR A 96 16.82 -4.32 5.14
C THR A 96 17.46 -2.94 5.01
N CYS A 97 16.77 -1.94 4.46
CA CYS A 97 17.27 -0.57 4.43
C CYS A 97 17.35 0.04 5.84
N ASN A 98 16.34 -0.18 6.69
CA ASN A 98 16.37 0.32 8.06
C ASN A 98 17.41 -0.41 8.91
N ILE A 99 17.45 -1.75 8.87
CA ILE A 99 18.46 -2.54 9.57
C ILE A 99 19.87 -2.16 9.11
N GLY A 100 20.11 -2.05 7.80
CA GLY A 100 21.41 -1.65 7.27
C GLY A 100 21.83 -0.23 7.68
N PHE A 101 20.87 0.68 7.83
CA PHE A 101 21.11 2.01 8.40
C PHE A 101 21.54 1.92 9.87
N ASP A 102 20.88 1.10 10.69
CA ASP A 102 21.25 0.90 12.09
C ASP A 102 22.61 0.21 12.23
N MET A 103 22.91 -0.79 11.41
CA MET A 103 24.22 -1.44 11.36
C MET A 103 25.34 -0.43 11.10
N MET A 104 25.15 0.45 10.10
CA MET A 104 26.10 1.53 9.82
C MET A 104 26.22 2.50 11.00
N ARG A 105 25.10 2.87 11.62
CA ARG A 105 25.11 3.78 12.78
C ARG A 105 25.86 3.19 13.96
N GLU A 106 25.67 1.91 14.28
CA GLU A 106 26.37 1.26 15.40
C GLU A 106 27.88 1.09 15.12
N GLU A 107 28.29 0.84 13.87
CA GLU A 107 29.70 0.84 13.49
C GLU A 107 30.39 2.20 13.66
N LEU A 108 29.60 3.27 13.58
CA LEU A 108 30.05 4.65 13.85
C LEU A 108 29.93 5.04 15.33
N GLY A 109 29.72 4.07 16.23
CA GLY A 109 29.59 4.34 17.67
C GLY A 109 28.27 5.05 18.04
N GLY A 110 27.22 4.87 17.25
CA GLY A 110 25.92 5.49 17.45
C GLY A 110 25.72 6.80 16.69
N GLU A 111 26.76 7.31 16.02
CA GLU A 111 26.72 8.55 15.25
C GLU A 111 25.94 8.41 13.93
N MET A 112 25.25 9.47 13.54
CA MET A 112 24.42 9.48 12.33
C MET A 112 25.28 9.20 11.07
N PRO A 113 24.92 8.21 10.23
CA PRO A 113 25.60 7.98 8.97
C PRO A 113 25.62 9.23 8.08
N GLU A 114 26.79 9.56 7.52
CA GLU A 114 26.96 10.74 6.67
C GLU A 114 26.02 10.71 5.45
N GLY A 115 25.41 11.86 5.16
CA GLY A 115 24.50 11.99 4.03
C GLY A 115 23.18 11.21 4.19
N ALA A 116 22.80 10.81 5.41
CA ALA A 116 21.48 10.24 5.67
C ALA A 116 20.39 11.17 5.12
N PRO A 117 19.44 10.66 4.32
CA PRO A 117 18.41 11.49 3.70
C PRO A 117 17.64 12.31 4.74
N TRP A 118 17.61 13.63 4.53
CA TRP A 118 16.97 14.59 5.44
C TRP A 118 17.47 14.54 6.89
N GLY A 119 18.72 14.12 7.12
CA GLY A 119 19.32 14.04 8.45
C GLY A 119 19.08 12.72 9.17
N GLY A 120 18.34 11.78 8.57
CA GLY A 120 18.09 10.46 9.15
C GLY A 120 17.05 10.44 10.26
N MET A 121 17.08 9.37 11.07
CA MET A 121 16.25 9.18 12.27
C MET A 121 17.13 8.97 13.49
N ALA A 122 16.68 9.48 14.63
CA ALA A 122 17.36 9.25 15.89
C ALA A 122 17.45 7.76 16.26
N ARG A 123 18.50 7.43 17.02
CA ARG A 123 18.63 6.12 17.67
C ARG A 123 17.50 5.94 18.69
N PRO A 124 16.76 4.82 18.65
CA PRO A 124 15.62 4.61 19.54
C PRO A 124 16.04 4.36 20.98
N ASP A 125 15.16 4.71 21.92
CA ASP A 125 15.22 4.28 23.32
C ASP A 125 14.47 2.96 23.55
N MET A 126 13.61 2.55 22.61
CA MET A 126 12.92 1.26 22.58
C MET A 126 12.45 0.91 21.16
N ILE A 127 12.15 -0.36 20.91
CA ILE A 127 11.55 -0.81 19.64
C ILE A 127 10.19 -1.45 19.93
N LEU A 128 9.16 -0.99 19.23
CA LEU A 128 7.79 -1.49 19.38
C LEU A 128 7.36 -2.21 18.09
N GLY A 129 7.22 -3.53 18.18
CA GLY A 129 6.78 -4.41 17.11
C GLY A 129 5.30 -4.74 17.21
N SER A 130 4.62 -4.72 16.06
CA SER A 130 3.20 -5.10 15.92
C SER A 130 2.99 -6.51 15.38
N ALA A 131 4.04 -7.34 15.40
CA ALA A 131 3.95 -8.76 15.09
C ALA A 131 3.43 -9.03 13.67
N GLN A 132 2.47 -9.95 13.50
CA GLN A 132 1.89 -10.33 12.21
C GLN A 132 0.67 -9.48 11.82
N LEU A 133 0.48 -8.30 12.44
CA LEU A 133 -0.62 -7.41 12.09
C LEU A 133 -0.55 -6.92 10.65
N LEU A 134 0.60 -6.99 9.95
CA LEU A 134 0.69 -6.59 8.55
C LEU A 134 1.41 -7.60 7.66
N CYS A 135 2.59 -8.08 8.06
CA CYS A 135 3.36 -9.06 7.27
C CYS A 135 4.40 -9.79 8.14
N ASP A 136 4.89 -10.95 7.70
CA ASP A 136 5.85 -11.76 8.46
C ASP A 136 7.15 -11.02 8.86
N PRO A 137 7.76 -10.16 8.01
CA PRO A 137 8.91 -9.37 8.42
C PRO A 137 8.67 -8.53 9.67
N ARG A 138 7.45 -8.06 9.94
CA ARG A 138 7.13 -7.23 11.13
C ARG A 138 7.30 -7.99 12.45
N PHE A 139 7.25 -9.33 12.41
CA PHE A 139 7.53 -10.17 13.58
C PHE A 139 9.03 -10.27 13.86
N LYS A 140 9.86 -10.41 12.82
CA LYS A 140 11.31 -10.64 12.96
C LYS A 140 12.15 -9.38 12.85
N TRP A 141 11.68 -8.32 12.19
CA TRP A 141 12.43 -7.08 11.96
C TRP A 141 12.81 -6.40 13.29
N PRO A 142 11.89 -6.15 14.24
CA PRO A 142 12.27 -5.60 15.56
C PRO A 142 13.36 -6.41 16.27
N GLN A 143 13.25 -7.75 16.22
CA GLN A 143 14.22 -8.67 16.83
C GLN A 143 15.57 -8.65 16.08
N ALA A 144 15.54 -8.56 14.75
CA ALA A 144 16.73 -8.46 13.92
C ALA A 144 17.45 -7.12 14.14
N THR A 145 16.70 -6.02 14.29
CA THR A 145 17.28 -4.73 14.67
C THR A 145 17.92 -4.78 16.06
N GLN A 146 17.29 -5.46 17.04
CA GLN A 146 17.86 -5.63 18.38
C GLN A 146 19.21 -6.36 18.40
N HIS A 147 19.47 -7.22 17.40
CA HIS A 147 20.77 -7.89 17.29
C HIS A 147 21.94 -6.90 17.25
N TYR A 148 21.71 -5.73 16.62
CA TYR A 148 22.67 -4.64 16.51
C TYR A 148 22.48 -3.59 17.61
N LEU A 149 21.24 -3.32 18.01
CA LEU A 149 20.90 -2.39 19.10
C LEU A 149 20.71 -3.16 20.42
N GLN A 150 21.77 -3.81 20.92
CA GLN A 150 21.68 -4.78 22.02
C GLN A 150 21.24 -4.19 23.37
N ASP A 151 21.53 -2.91 23.59
CA ASP A 151 21.11 -2.14 24.77
C ASP A 151 19.66 -1.63 24.68
N VAL A 152 19.05 -1.67 23.49
CA VAL A 152 17.71 -1.14 23.28
C VAL A 152 16.66 -2.23 23.59
N PRO A 153 15.74 -1.97 24.54
CA PRO A 153 14.68 -2.91 24.86
C PRO A 153 13.69 -3.03 23.70
N VAL A 154 13.21 -4.25 23.45
CA VAL A 154 12.26 -4.55 22.37
C VAL A 154 11.01 -5.20 22.92
N PHE A 155 9.86 -4.68 22.50
CA PHE A 155 8.57 -5.32 22.64
C PHE A 155 8.12 -5.79 21.26
N VAL A 156 7.79 -7.07 21.12
CA VAL A 156 7.08 -7.58 19.94
C VAL A 156 5.81 -8.20 20.46
N GLY A 157 4.67 -7.59 20.13
CA GLY A 157 3.37 -8.16 20.49
C GLY A 157 3.07 -9.47 19.74
N GLY A 158 1.83 -9.92 19.84
CA GLY A 158 1.27 -11.04 19.09
C GLY A 158 0.06 -10.66 18.25
N MET A 159 -0.19 -9.36 18.02
CA MET A 159 -1.28 -8.90 17.15
C MET A 159 -1.25 -9.59 15.78
N TYR A 160 -2.43 -10.07 15.36
CA TYR A 160 -2.61 -10.92 14.20
C TYR A 160 -3.86 -10.48 13.42
N TYR A 161 -3.81 -10.57 12.09
CA TYR A 161 -5.03 -10.50 11.28
C TYR A 161 -5.77 -11.84 11.37
N PRO A 162 -6.97 -11.91 11.98
CA PRO A 162 -7.70 -13.16 12.13
C PRO A 162 -7.70 -13.96 10.82
N PRO A 163 -7.30 -15.26 10.85
CA PRO A 163 -7.17 -16.02 9.63
C PRO A 163 -8.57 -16.19 9.04
N PHE A 164 -8.72 -15.96 7.75
CA PHE A 164 -9.98 -16.22 7.08
C PHE A 164 -10.28 -17.72 7.13
N ASP A 165 -11.38 -18.10 7.79
CA ASP A 165 -11.90 -19.45 7.77
C ASP A 165 -13.30 -19.46 7.15
N PRO A 166 -13.50 -20.11 5.99
CA PRO A 166 -14.82 -20.18 5.35
C PRO A 166 -15.85 -21.03 6.13
N THR A 167 -15.45 -21.68 7.23
CA THR A 167 -16.32 -22.43 8.13
C THR A 167 -16.78 -21.63 9.34
N MET A 168 -16.17 -20.46 9.61
CA MET A 168 -16.46 -19.67 10.81
C MET A 168 -16.93 -18.27 10.41
N ASP A 169 -17.99 -17.79 11.05
CA ASP A 169 -18.35 -16.38 10.94
C ASP A 169 -17.37 -15.56 11.82
N HIS A 170 -16.60 -14.66 11.21
CA HIS A 170 -15.72 -13.72 11.91
C HIS A 170 -16.40 -13.00 13.10
N ARG A 171 -17.71 -12.74 13.02
CA ARG A 171 -18.49 -12.12 14.11
C ARG A 171 -18.55 -12.98 15.37
N GLU A 172 -18.51 -14.31 15.23
CA GLU A 172 -18.51 -15.23 16.36
C GLU A 172 -17.17 -15.19 17.11
N GLN A 173 -16.09 -14.85 16.41
CA GLN A 173 -14.73 -14.79 16.96
C GLN A 173 -14.34 -13.39 17.45
N GLU A 174 -15.11 -12.36 17.09
CA GLU A 174 -14.80 -10.95 17.38
C GLU A 174 -14.46 -10.72 18.86
N LYS A 175 -15.30 -11.21 19.77
CA LYS A 175 -15.08 -11.05 21.23
C LYS A 175 -13.75 -11.62 21.71
N PHE A 176 -13.33 -12.76 21.13
CA PHE A 176 -12.06 -13.38 21.46
C PHE A 176 -10.89 -12.51 20.99
N TYR A 177 -10.91 -12.06 19.73
CA TYR A 177 -9.84 -11.22 19.18
C TYR A 177 -9.78 -9.84 19.81
N VAL A 178 -10.91 -9.21 20.13
CA VAL A 178 -10.96 -7.94 20.87
C VAL A 178 -10.32 -8.11 22.24
N LYS A 179 -10.66 -9.17 22.98
CA LYS A 179 -10.03 -9.46 24.28
C LYS A 179 -8.52 -9.68 24.14
N TYR A 180 -8.10 -10.47 23.15
CA TYR A 180 -6.69 -10.76 22.88
C TYR A 180 -5.90 -9.48 22.53
N ALA A 181 -6.37 -8.70 21.56
CA ALA A 181 -5.76 -7.45 21.14
C ALA A 181 -5.70 -6.43 22.29
N THR A 182 -6.73 -6.36 23.12
CA THR A 182 -6.74 -5.48 24.30
C THR A 182 -5.62 -5.84 25.28
N GLU A 183 -5.40 -7.14 25.54
CA GLU A 183 -4.33 -7.58 26.44
C GLU A 183 -2.92 -7.40 25.84
N GLU A 184 -2.78 -7.55 24.52
CA GLU A 184 -1.55 -7.22 23.79
C GLU A 184 -1.21 -5.73 23.92
N LEU A 185 -2.19 -4.84 23.72
CA LEU A 185 -2.01 -3.40 23.89
C LEU A 185 -1.71 -3.03 25.35
N ARG A 186 -2.38 -3.65 26.32
CA ARG A 186 -2.04 -3.48 27.75
C ARG A 186 -0.62 -3.94 28.07
N SER A 187 -0.13 -4.99 27.40
CA SER A 187 1.26 -5.44 27.54
C SER A 187 2.25 -4.43 26.96
N CYS A 188 1.93 -3.84 25.80
CA CYS A 188 2.69 -2.74 25.21
C CYS A 188 2.75 -1.54 26.19
N VAL A 189 1.62 -1.15 26.79
CA VAL A 189 1.58 -0.10 27.81
C VAL A 189 2.51 -0.42 28.96
N ARG A 190 2.42 -1.61 29.57
CA ARG A 190 3.30 -2.02 30.68
C ARG A 190 4.79 -1.95 30.30
N PHE A 191 5.13 -2.34 29.07
CA PHE A 191 6.49 -2.23 28.56
C PHE A 191 6.93 -0.76 28.46
N CYS A 192 6.11 0.09 27.83
CA CYS A 192 6.39 1.52 27.72
C CYS A 192 6.52 2.19 29.10
N GLU A 193 5.67 1.84 30.07
CA GLU A 193 5.78 2.35 31.45
C GLU A 193 7.10 1.95 32.11
N LYS A 194 7.55 0.71 31.89
CA LYS A 194 8.84 0.22 32.40
C LYS A 194 10.02 0.97 31.81
N VAL A 195 10.02 1.23 30.49
CA VAL A 195 11.14 1.90 29.81
C VAL A 195 11.15 3.41 30.06
N THR A 196 9.97 4.04 30.10
CA THR A 196 9.86 5.49 30.29
C THR A 196 9.89 5.91 31.75
N GLY A 197 9.53 5.02 32.68
CA GLY A 197 9.29 5.35 34.09
C GLY A 197 8.03 6.18 34.32
N LYS A 198 7.20 6.41 33.29
CA LYS A 198 5.96 7.19 33.35
C LYS A 198 4.76 6.26 33.23
N LYS A 199 3.69 6.55 33.97
CA LYS A 199 2.41 5.83 33.85
C LYS A 199 1.64 6.30 32.62
N MET A 200 0.82 5.41 32.06
CA MET A 200 -0.10 5.76 30.98
C MET A 200 -1.08 6.85 31.44
N ASP A 201 -1.21 7.87 30.61
CA ASP A 201 -2.25 8.89 30.72
C ASP A 201 -3.47 8.42 29.93
N TRP A 202 -4.43 7.81 30.63
CA TRP A 202 -5.61 7.22 30.02
C TRP A 202 -6.57 8.26 29.43
N ASP A 203 -6.67 9.44 30.05
CA ASP A 203 -7.50 10.55 29.55
C ASP A 203 -6.91 11.08 28.24
N ARG A 204 -5.58 11.23 28.18
CA ARG A 204 -4.89 11.59 26.94
C ARG A 204 -4.97 10.51 25.88
N LEU A 205 -4.92 9.23 26.25
CA LEU A 205 -5.10 8.13 25.31
C LEU A 205 -6.51 8.16 24.71
N GLU A 206 -7.55 8.29 25.54
CA GLU A 206 -8.94 8.42 25.07
C GLU A 206 -9.09 9.61 24.10
N ALA A 207 -8.58 10.78 24.45
CA ALA A 207 -8.62 11.96 23.58
C ALA A 207 -7.83 11.76 22.27
N THR A 208 -6.74 10.99 22.30
CA THR A 208 -5.94 10.70 21.10
C THR A 208 -6.67 9.71 20.19
N VAL A 209 -7.34 8.70 20.75
CA VAL A 209 -8.16 7.73 20.01
C VAL A 209 -9.37 8.42 19.35
N ASP A 210 -10.09 9.29 20.07
CA ASP A 210 -11.19 10.09 19.47
C ASP A 210 -10.71 10.91 18.26
N LEU A 211 -9.53 11.55 18.40
CA LEU A 211 -8.94 12.31 17.30
C LEU A 211 -8.53 11.42 16.12
N SER A 212 -7.95 10.25 16.38
CA SER A 212 -7.61 9.26 15.36
C SER A 212 -8.86 8.81 14.59
N ASP A 213 -9.94 8.43 15.29
CA ASP A 213 -11.20 7.98 14.69
C ASP A 213 -11.81 9.05 13.79
N ARG A 214 -11.91 10.29 14.30
CA ARG A 214 -12.41 11.43 13.52
C ARG A 214 -11.54 11.73 12.31
N THR A 215 -10.22 11.57 12.42
CA THR A 215 -9.29 11.76 11.30
C THR A 215 -9.46 10.66 10.26
N TRP A 216 -9.67 9.41 10.70
CA TRP A 216 -9.89 8.27 9.83
C TRP A 216 -11.20 8.38 9.04
N ASP A 217 -12.29 8.72 9.71
CA ASP A 217 -13.59 8.98 9.06
C ASP A 217 -13.47 10.10 8.02
N LEU A 218 -12.81 11.19 8.38
CA LEU A 218 -12.59 12.32 7.47
C LEU A 218 -11.73 11.94 6.27
N PHE A 219 -10.69 11.11 6.47
CA PHE A 219 -9.89 10.57 5.39
C PHE A 219 -10.74 9.73 4.42
N ILE A 220 -11.56 8.81 4.94
CA ILE A 220 -12.45 7.96 4.12
C ILE A 220 -13.40 8.85 3.32
N GLU A 221 -14.11 9.75 3.99
CA GLU A 221 -15.05 10.68 3.34
C GLU A 221 -14.36 11.53 2.26
N THR A 222 -13.13 11.94 2.48
CA THR A 222 -12.33 12.70 1.52
C THR A 222 -11.91 11.85 0.32
N TYR A 223 -11.52 10.59 0.53
CA TYR A 223 -11.10 9.69 -0.54
C TYR A 223 -12.28 9.19 -1.39
N GLU A 224 -13.46 9.09 -0.81
CA GLU A 224 -14.71 8.80 -1.50
C GLU A 224 -15.05 9.84 -2.59
N LEU A 225 -14.63 11.11 -2.42
CA LEU A 225 -14.78 12.16 -3.44
C LEU A 225 -14.07 11.84 -4.75
N ARG A 226 -13.08 10.95 -4.74
CA ARG A 226 -12.35 10.50 -5.95
C ARG A 226 -13.20 9.66 -6.90
N LYS A 227 -14.39 9.22 -6.48
CA LYS A 227 -15.37 8.54 -7.35
C LYS A 227 -16.04 9.49 -8.36
N VAL A 228 -16.02 10.80 -8.10
CA VAL A 228 -16.54 11.80 -9.03
C VAL A 228 -15.75 11.78 -10.33
N ILE A 229 -16.44 11.97 -11.46
CA ILE A 229 -15.83 11.99 -12.79
C ILE A 229 -16.02 13.38 -13.41
N PRO A 230 -14.94 14.06 -13.85
CA PRO A 230 -13.53 13.67 -13.68
C PRO A 230 -13.10 13.72 -12.19
N THR A 231 -12.15 12.87 -11.79
CA THR A 231 -11.69 12.81 -10.39
C THR A 231 -11.03 14.12 -9.96
N PRO A 232 -11.36 14.68 -8.78
CA PRO A 232 -10.75 15.89 -8.27
C PRO A 232 -9.30 15.69 -7.78
N MET A 233 -8.88 14.42 -7.57
CA MET A 233 -7.53 14.04 -7.14
C MET A 233 -7.13 12.71 -7.79
N ASP A 234 -6.02 12.73 -8.53
CA ASP A 234 -5.47 11.53 -9.15
C ASP A 234 -4.71 10.65 -8.14
N THR A 235 -4.35 9.45 -8.58
CA THR A 235 -3.69 8.45 -7.74
C THR A 235 -2.31 8.89 -7.26
N GLY A 236 -1.55 9.68 -8.04
CA GLY A 236 -0.23 10.14 -7.62
C GLY A 236 -0.30 11.04 -6.39
N ASP A 237 -1.22 11.99 -6.38
CA ASP A 237 -1.47 12.83 -5.21
C ASP A 237 -2.08 12.00 -4.07
N ALA A 238 -3.03 11.10 -4.36
CA ALA A 238 -3.65 10.25 -3.34
C ALA A 238 -2.64 9.34 -2.60
N MET A 239 -1.60 8.85 -3.29
CA MET A 239 -0.53 8.08 -2.64
C MET A 239 0.37 8.97 -1.78
N ASN A 240 0.55 10.24 -2.14
CA ASN A 240 1.27 11.18 -1.28
C ASN A 240 0.44 11.59 -0.06
N THR A 241 -0.86 11.83 -0.23
CA THR A 241 -1.76 12.26 0.84
C THR A 241 -2.08 11.18 1.85
N MET A 242 -1.54 9.96 1.72
CA MET A 242 -1.64 8.92 2.74
C MET A 242 -0.69 9.16 3.93
N VAL A 243 0.38 9.94 3.75
CA VAL A 243 1.43 10.13 4.77
C VAL A 243 0.87 10.58 6.13
N PRO A 244 -0.04 11.58 6.23
CA PRO A 244 -0.56 12.03 7.51
C PRO A 244 -1.40 10.94 8.20
N LEU A 245 -2.23 10.21 7.46
CA LEU A 245 -2.95 9.04 7.98
C LEU A 245 -1.98 7.97 8.51
N THR A 246 -0.92 7.68 7.77
CA THR A 246 -0.04 6.55 8.11
C THR A 246 0.89 6.83 9.28
N PHE A 247 1.34 8.09 9.46
CA PHE A 247 2.44 8.42 10.38
C PHE A 247 2.08 9.50 11.42
N ASN A 248 0.90 10.09 11.32
CA ASN A 248 0.43 11.21 12.12
C ASN A 248 -1.05 11.08 12.52
N LEU A 249 -1.64 9.89 12.47
CA LEU A 249 -3.09 9.68 12.62
C LEU A 249 -3.68 10.38 13.85
N GLY A 250 -3.06 10.17 15.01
CA GLY A 250 -3.48 10.75 16.28
C GLY A 250 -2.99 12.20 16.51
N THR A 251 -2.80 13.00 15.45
CA THR A 251 -2.39 14.42 15.59
C THR A 251 -3.37 15.39 14.96
N GLN A 252 -3.52 16.56 15.59
CA GLN A 252 -4.36 17.64 15.07
C GLN A 252 -3.89 18.11 13.69
N GLU A 253 -2.59 18.03 13.42
CA GLU A 253 -2.00 18.41 12.14
C GLU A 253 -2.49 17.50 11.00
N ALA A 254 -2.67 16.20 11.26
CA ALA A 254 -3.24 15.27 10.28
C ALA A 254 -4.74 15.52 10.07
N TYR A 255 -5.50 15.76 11.15
CA TYR A 255 -6.91 16.14 11.05
C TYR A 255 -7.10 17.40 10.20
N ASP A 256 -6.38 18.48 10.54
CA ASP A 256 -6.45 19.76 9.84
C ASP A 256 -6.07 19.61 8.36
N PHE A 257 -5.07 18.78 8.06
CA PHE A 257 -4.69 18.45 6.69
C PHE A 257 -5.85 17.84 5.90
N TYR A 258 -6.60 16.90 6.47
CA TYR A 258 -7.74 16.29 5.78
C TYR A 258 -8.96 17.23 5.70
N VAL A 259 -9.14 18.14 6.66
CA VAL A 259 -10.15 19.21 6.56
C VAL A 259 -9.86 20.10 5.34
N GLU A 260 -8.62 20.56 5.20
CA GLU A 260 -8.18 21.36 4.06
C GLU A 260 -8.29 20.59 2.74
N LEU A 261 -7.83 19.33 2.71
CA LEU A 261 -7.87 18.49 1.52
C LEU A 261 -9.31 18.30 1.05
N ARG A 262 -10.23 17.97 1.96
CA ARG A 262 -11.64 17.80 1.64
C ARG A 262 -12.27 19.07 1.08
N ALA A 263 -11.96 20.22 1.67
CA ALA A 263 -12.44 21.51 1.19
C ALA A 263 -11.94 21.78 -0.24
N GLU A 264 -10.66 21.53 -0.51
CA GLU A 264 -10.06 21.67 -1.84
C GLU A 264 -10.73 20.75 -2.88
N LEU A 265 -10.95 19.47 -2.54
CA LEU A 265 -11.58 18.52 -3.46
C LEU A 265 -13.04 18.90 -3.76
N ASN A 266 -13.80 19.34 -2.77
CA ASN A 266 -15.18 19.82 -2.98
C ASN A 266 -15.22 21.10 -3.82
N GLU A 267 -14.25 22.02 -3.66
CA GLU A 267 -14.13 23.20 -4.53
C GLU A 267 -13.86 22.78 -5.98
N LYS A 268 -12.94 21.83 -6.21
CA LYS A 268 -12.64 21.30 -7.56
C LYS A 268 -13.86 20.65 -8.20
N ILE A 269 -14.62 19.86 -7.44
CA ILE A 269 -15.88 19.25 -7.91
C ILE A 269 -16.88 20.35 -8.31
N SER A 270 -17.08 21.34 -7.44
CA SER A 270 -18.05 22.43 -7.66
C SER A 270 -17.69 23.27 -8.89
N ARG A 271 -16.40 23.59 -9.09
CA ARG A 271 -15.92 24.29 -10.29
C ARG A 271 -16.15 23.48 -11.56
N THR A 272 -15.90 22.18 -11.51
CA THR A 272 -16.12 21.29 -12.66
C THR A 272 -17.62 21.23 -13.01
N ALA A 273 -18.49 21.08 -12.01
CA ALA A 273 -19.94 21.11 -12.19
C ALA A 273 -20.41 22.45 -12.78
N PHE A 274 -19.86 23.57 -12.31
CA PHE A 274 -20.19 24.91 -12.80
C PHE A 274 -19.74 25.13 -14.25
N VAL A 275 -18.53 24.69 -14.62
CA VAL A 275 -18.05 24.77 -16.01
C VAL A 275 -18.92 23.93 -16.94
N LEU A 276 -19.27 22.71 -16.55
CA LEU A 276 -20.19 21.86 -17.30
C LEU A 276 -21.58 22.51 -17.41
N TYR A 277 -22.06 23.16 -16.35
CA TYR A 277 -23.33 23.89 -16.36
C TYR A 277 -23.31 25.11 -17.29
N ILE A 278 -22.24 25.91 -17.29
CA ILE A 278 -22.08 27.03 -18.24
C ILE A 278 -21.99 26.52 -19.68
N LEU A 279 -21.23 25.45 -19.92
CA LEU A 279 -21.17 24.83 -21.25
C LEU A 279 -22.56 24.34 -21.67
N PHE A 280 -23.34 23.76 -20.75
CA PHE A 280 -24.72 23.35 -21.01
C PHE A 280 -25.64 24.54 -21.31
N ILE A 281 -25.55 25.66 -20.56
CA ILE A 281 -26.30 26.89 -20.87
C ILE A 281 -25.86 27.45 -22.23
N SER A 282 -24.57 27.49 -22.52
CA SER A 282 -24.04 28.00 -23.79
C SER A 282 -24.52 27.15 -24.98
N MET A 283 -24.53 25.82 -24.81
CA MET A 283 -25.10 24.88 -25.79
C MET A 283 -26.63 24.97 -25.87
N ALA A 284 -27.34 25.17 -24.76
CA ALA A 284 -28.78 25.39 -24.73
C ALA A 284 -29.18 26.73 -25.38
N SER A 285 -28.34 27.77 -25.24
CA SER A 285 -28.48 29.07 -25.90
C SER A 285 -28.31 28.94 -27.42
N ALA A 286 -27.40 28.08 -27.87
CA ALA A 286 -27.27 27.71 -29.28
C ALA A 286 -28.45 26.84 -29.77
N HIS A 287 -29.07 26.06 -28.87
CA HIS A 287 -30.26 25.25 -29.19
C HIS A 287 -31.57 26.03 -29.26
N HIS A 288 -31.72 27.19 -28.61
CA HIS A 288 -32.91 28.02 -28.79
C HIS A 288 -33.12 28.48 -30.25
N LEU A 289 -32.06 28.56 -31.06
CA LEU A 289 -32.17 28.80 -32.51
C LEU A 289 -32.58 27.56 -33.34
N LEU A 290 -32.45 26.35 -32.78
CA LEU A 290 -32.73 25.08 -33.46
C LEU A 290 -34.07 24.45 -33.04
N VAL A 291 -34.57 24.76 -31.84
CA VAL A 291 -35.81 24.18 -31.30
C VAL A 291 -37.06 24.76 -32.00
N GLU A 292 -37.03 26.00 -32.50
CA GLU A 292 -38.11 26.55 -33.34
C GLU A 292 -38.21 25.87 -34.73
N LEU A 293 -37.13 25.25 -35.21
CA LEU A 293 -37.08 24.63 -36.54
C LEU A 293 -37.51 23.16 -36.58
N LEU A 294 -37.59 22.46 -35.44
CA LEU A 294 -37.78 21.00 -35.40
C LEU A 294 -38.88 20.47 -34.47
N GLY A 295 -39.63 21.34 -33.76
CA GLY A 295 -40.93 20.95 -33.18
C GLY A 295 -40.92 19.90 -32.07
N PHE A 296 -39.87 19.80 -31.24
CA PHE A 296 -39.82 18.87 -30.10
C PHE A 296 -40.26 19.51 -28.76
N SER A 297 -40.95 18.72 -27.93
CA SER A 297 -41.50 19.15 -26.63
C SER A 297 -40.45 19.13 -25.50
N PRO A 298 -40.45 20.12 -24.56
CA PRO A 298 -39.42 20.28 -23.52
C PRO A 298 -39.32 19.14 -22.48
N HIS A 299 -40.26 18.19 -22.45
CA HIS A 299 -40.36 17.19 -21.38
C HIS A 299 -39.56 15.89 -21.62
N GLN A 300 -38.86 15.74 -22.75
CA GLN A 300 -38.04 14.55 -23.06
C GLN A 300 -36.53 14.74 -22.92
N LEU A 301 -36.07 15.94 -22.52
CA LEU A 301 -34.65 16.31 -22.46
C LEU A 301 -33.79 15.69 -21.33
N PRO A 302 -34.32 15.29 -20.16
CA PRO A 302 -33.48 14.69 -19.11
C PRO A 302 -32.93 13.28 -19.47
N GLY A 303 -33.61 12.54 -20.36
CA GLY A 303 -33.22 11.18 -20.74
C GLY A 303 -32.09 11.11 -21.77
N LEU A 304 -31.93 12.14 -22.61
CA LEU A 304 -30.94 12.15 -23.69
C LEU A 304 -29.54 12.59 -23.21
N ALA A 305 -29.48 13.41 -22.15
CA ALA A 305 -28.23 13.91 -21.56
C ALA A 305 -27.41 12.79 -20.89
N CYS A 306 -28.06 11.76 -20.35
CA CYS A 306 -27.38 10.59 -19.79
C CYS A 306 -26.82 9.64 -20.86
N HIS A 307 -27.32 9.69 -22.10
CA HIS A 307 -26.83 8.83 -23.18
C HIS A 307 -25.61 9.44 -23.90
N LEU A 308 -25.57 10.77 -24.08
CA LEU A 308 -24.46 11.46 -24.76
C LEU A 308 -23.21 11.69 -23.89
N LEU A 309 -23.31 11.58 -22.56
CA LEU A 309 -22.16 11.60 -21.65
C LEU A 309 -21.40 10.26 -21.58
N ALA A 310 -21.98 9.17 -22.11
CA ALA A 310 -21.37 7.84 -22.12
C ALA A 310 -20.60 7.54 -23.42
N GLU A 311 -20.93 8.19 -24.53
CA GLU A 311 -20.37 7.88 -25.85
C GLU A 311 -19.68 9.12 -26.43
N GLY A 312 -18.43 9.36 -26.02
CA GLY A 312 -17.58 10.37 -26.67
C GLY A 312 -17.63 10.22 -28.20
N ALA A 313 -17.58 11.33 -28.93
CA ALA A 313 -17.77 11.35 -30.39
C ALA A 313 -16.86 10.32 -31.09
N PRO A 314 -17.40 9.44 -31.95
CA PRO A 314 -16.61 8.42 -32.63
C PRO A 314 -15.59 9.10 -33.56
N LEU A 315 -14.32 8.69 -33.46
CA LEU A 315 -13.32 9.01 -34.46
C LEU A 315 -13.68 8.28 -35.75
N ASP A 316 -13.61 8.98 -36.89
CA ASP A 316 -13.88 8.36 -38.18
C ASP A 316 -12.84 7.26 -38.51
N ALA A 317 -13.21 6.36 -39.41
CA ALA A 317 -12.37 5.24 -39.81
C ALA A 317 -11.00 5.67 -40.39
N VAL A 318 -10.88 6.90 -40.89
CA VAL A 318 -9.65 7.45 -41.45
C VAL A 318 -8.68 7.81 -40.33
N ALA A 319 -9.17 8.41 -39.24
CA ALA A 319 -8.38 8.70 -38.05
C ALA A 319 -7.88 7.43 -37.34
N ILE A 320 -8.67 6.35 -37.37
CA ILE A 320 -8.28 5.03 -36.84
C ILE A 320 -7.14 4.44 -37.68
N ALA A 321 -7.30 4.41 -39.00
CA ALA A 321 -6.30 3.87 -39.91
C ALA A 321 -4.95 4.62 -39.85
N ALA A 322 -4.98 5.95 -39.75
CA ALA A 322 -3.77 6.77 -39.63
C ALA A 322 -2.97 6.47 -38.34
N ARG A 323 -3.68 6.18 -37.24
CA ARG A 323 -3.06 5.84 -35.95
C ARG A 323 -2.48 4.44 -35.95
N ASP A 324 -3.15 3.46 -36.55
CA ASP A 324 -2.60 2.11 -36.72
C ASP A 324 -1.36 2.09 -37.62
N GLN A 325 -1.33 2.94 -38.65
CA GLN A 325 -0.15 3.07 -39.51
C GLN A 325 1.04 3.70 -38.77
N ALA A 326 0.80 4.73 -37.95
CA ALA A 326 1.83 5.32 -37.10
C ALA A 326 2.37 4.31 -36.07
N ARG A 327 1.49 3.47 -35.50
CA ARG A 327 1.83 2.36 -34.60
C ARG A 327 2.76 1.34 -35.27
N GLN A 328 2.47 0.92 -36.50
CA GLN A 328 3.33 -0.06 -37.19
C GLN A 328 4.72 0.51 -37.53
N GLN A 329 4.82 1.80 -37.82
CA GLN A 329 6.11 2.46 -38.09
C GLN A 329 7.00 2.54 -36.84
N VAL A 330 6.42 2.78 -35.66
CA VAL A 330 7.16 2.80 -34.38
C VAL A 330 7.68 1.41 -34.01
N LEU A 331 6.86 0.37 -34.20
CA LEU A 331 7.25 -1.02 -33.93
C LEU A 331 8.36 -1.53 -34.86
N ALA A 332 8.35 -1.08 -36.12
CA ALA A 332 9.38 -1.44 -37.10
C ALA A 332 10.75 -0.77 -36.84
N ALA A 333 10.77 0.37 -36.15
CA ALA A 333 11.98 1.18 -35.97
C ALA A 333 12.90 0.69 -34.82
N HIS A 334 12.43 -0.19 -33.93
CA HIS A 334 13.15 -0.52 -32.69
C HIS A 334 13.02 -2.02 -32.29
N PRO A 335 13.93 -2.91 -32.73
CA PRO A 335 13.91 -4.31 -32.32
C PRO A 335 14.37 -4.54 -30.86
N GLN A 336 13.84 -5.61 -30.27
CA GLN A 336 13.84 -6.04 -28.86
C GLN A 336 15.20 -5.97 -28.12
N PRO A 337 15.25 -5.56 -26.83
CA PRO A 337 16.34 -5.91 -25.93
C PRO A 337 16.22 -7.37 -25.43
N THR A 338 17.36 -8.05 -25.29
CA THR A 338 17.49 -9.49 -24.99
C THR A 338 17.36 -9.88 -23.50
N HIS A 339 17.00 -8.95 -22.62
CA HIS A 339 16.78 -9.26 -21.20
C HIS A 339 15.53 -8.55 -20.67
N GLN A 340 14.54 -9.34 -20.25
CA GLN A 340 13.36 -8.89 -19.52
C GLN A 340 13.31 -9.66 -18.20
N GLY A 341 13.43 -8.94 -17.08
CA GLY A 341 13.36 -9.51 -15.73
C GLY A 341 12.85 -8.47 -14.74
N PHE A 342 12.44 -8.92 -13.55
CA PHE A 342 11.97 -8.05 -12.47
C PHE A 342 13.02 -6.97 -12.17
N ARG A 343 12.76 -5.74 -12.63
CA ARG A 343 13.63 -4.55 -12.46
C ARG A 343 14.91 -4.50 -13.31
N ASP A 344 14.97 -5.19 -14.46
CA ASP A 344 16.11 -5.23 -15.42
C ASP A 344 17.49 -5.43 -14.79
N ASN A 345 18.07 -4.37 -14.21
CA ASN A 345 19.39 -4.28 -13.57
C ASN A 345 19.32 -4.15 -12.03
N PHE A 346 18.21 -4.56 -11.41
CA PHE A 346 17.97 -4.53 -9.97
C PHE A 346 17.80 -3.13 -9.33
N ARG A 347 17.72 -2.05 -10.13
CA ARG A 347 17.55 -0.67 -9.61
C ARG A 347 16.10 -0.23 -9.41
N GLY A 348 15.13 -1.07 -9.77
CA GLY A 348 13.70 -0.71 -9.67
C GLY A 348 13.28 0.40 -10.65
N ALA A 349 14.05 0.61 -11.72
CA ALA A 349 13.79 1.61 -12.75
C ALA A 349 14.19 1.05 -14.12
N HIS A 350 13.41 1.36 -15.17
CA HIS A 350 13.72 1.06 -16.56
C HIS A 350 14.23 2.35 -17.24
N PRO A 351 15.54 2.63 -17.26
CA PRO A 351 16.07 3.94 -17.67
C PRO A 351 15.86 4.22 -19.16
N THR A 352 15.74 3.16 -19.95
CA THR A 352 15.45 3.18 -21.39
C THR A 352 13.98 2.94 -21.71
N GLY A 353 13.17 2.60 -20.70
CA GLY A 353 11.75 2.35 -20.86
C GLY A 353 11.02 3.64 -21.26
N ARG A 354 10.08 3.52 -22.19
CA ARG A 354 9.23 4.64 -22.63
C ARG A 354 7.75 4.30 -22.37
N PRO A 355 7.34 4.14 -21.11
CA PRO A 355 5.96 3.81 -20.77
C PRO A 355 4.99 4.93 -21.19
N PRO A 356 3.68 4.67 -21.26
CA PRO A 356 2.69 5.69 -21.60
C PRO A 356 2.70 6.73 -20.49
N ALA A 357 2.82 7.99 -20.86
CA ALA A 357 2.63 9.08 -19.91
C ALA A 357 1.15 9.30 -19.55
N ALA A 358 0.22 8.76 -20.35
CA ALA A 358 -1.23 8.86 -20.15
C ALA A 358 -1.96 7.68 -20.79
N TRP A 359 -3.04 7.21 -20.16
CA TRP A 359 -3.99 6.24 -20.70
C TRP A 359 -5.40 6.53 -20.17
N ASP A 360 -6.43 6.04 -20.86
CA ASP A 360 -7.83 6.22 -20.49
C ASP A 360 -8.58 4.88 -20.61
N LEU A 361 -9.03 4.35 -19.46
CA LEU A 361 -9.77 3.08 -19.39
C LEU A 361 -11.17 3.14 -20.00
N LYS A 362 -11.77 4.33 -20.08
CA LYS A 362 -13.12 4.54 -20.63
C LYS A 362 -13.10 4.60 -22.14
N THR A 363 -12.13 5.32 -22.69
CA THR A 363 -12.03 5.46 -24.15
C THR A 363 -11.13 4.40 -24.79
N GLY A 364 -10.42 3.61 -23.98
CA GLY A 364 -9.41 2.66 -24.45
C GLY A 364 -8.12 3.32 -24.95
N ALA A 365 -7.94 4.63 -24.75
CA ALA A 365 -6.77 5.33 -25.27
C ALA A 365 -5.50 4.84 -24.54
N ASN A 366 -4.51 4.38 -25.30
CA ASN A 366 -3.25 3.79 -24.81
C ASN A 366 -3.45 2.59 -23.87
N VAL A 367 -4.59 1.91 -23.96
CA VAL A 367 -4.86 0.66 -23.23
C VAL A 367 -4.69 -0.51 -24.21
N LEU A 368 -3.82 -1.45 -23.87
CA LEU A 368 -3.56 -2.63 -24.69
C LEU A 368 -4.64 -3.71 -24.43
N TRP A 369 -4.92 -4.00 -23.16
CA TRP A 369 -5.99 -4.91 -22.75
C TRP A 369 -6.41 -4.65 -21.30
N GLN A 370 -7.61 -5.13 -20.97
CA GLN A 370 -8.16 -5.11 -19.60
C GLN A 370 -8.78 -6.48 -19.31
N VAL A 371 -8.45 -7.06 -18.16
CA VAL A 371 -8.95 -8.37 -17.74
C VAL A 371 -9.59 -8.23 -16.36
N PRO A 372 -10.89 -8.55 -16.21
CA PRO A 372 -11.51 -8.64 -14.89
C PRO A 372 -10.89 -9.78 -14.10
N MET A 373 -10.82 -9.62 -12.78
CA MET A 373 -10.33 -10.65 -11.86
C MET A 373 -11.44 -10.97 -10.86
N PRO A 374 -11.51 -12.22 -10.35
CA PRO A 374 -12.63 -12.65 -9.51
C PRO A 374 -12.70 -11.92 -8.16
N THR A 375 -11.58 -11.39 -7.69
CA THR A 375 -11.43 -10.82 -6.34
C THR A 375 -10.28 -9.79 -6.28
N TYR A 376 -10.15 -9.09 -5.14
CA TYR A 376 -9.06 -8.15 -4.90
C TYR A 376 -7.70 -8.85 -4.75
N SER A 377 -6.61 -8.12 -5.02
CA SER A 377 -5.28 -8.58 -4.65
C SER A 377 -4.26 -7.45 -4.62
N ASN A 378 -3.35 -7.56 -3.64
CA ASN A 378 -2.24 -6.63 -3.43
C ASN A 378 -0.95 -7.09 -4.13
N ALA A 379 -0.96 -8.25 -4.82
CA ALA A 379 0.24 -8.79 -5.43
C ALA A 379 0.63 -8.00 -6.69
N THR A 380 1.89 -7.56 -6.74
CA THR A 380 2.49 -6.94 -7.94
C THR A 380 2.56 -7.95 -9.08
N PRO A 381 2.02 -7.64 -10.29
CA PRO A 381 2.15 -8.52 -11.45
C PRO A 381 3.61 -8.75 -11.86
N LEU A 382 3.91 -9.91 -12.40
CA LEU A 382 5.21 -10.25 -12.98
C LEU A 382 5.07 -10.35 -14.49
N ILE A 383 6.01 -9.75 -15.23
CA ILE A 383 6.12 -9.94 -16.68
C ILE A 383 7.33 -10.84 -16.94
N VAL A 384 7.10 -12.01 -17.55
CA VAL A 384 8.14 -12.99 -17.86
C VAL A 384 7.93 -13.53 -19.27
N GLY A 385 8.76 -13.06 -20.20
CA GLY A 385 8.57 -13.31 -21.63
C GLY A 385 7.21 -12.77 -22.09
N GLY A 386 6.46 -13.57 -22.85
CA GLY A 386 5.10 -13.22 -23.30
C GLY A 386 3.99 -13.45 -22.27
N ASN A 387 4.31 -13.53 -20.96
CA ASN A 387 3.33 -13.82 -19.91
C ASN A 387 3.28 -12.71 -18.86
N VAL A 388 2.08 -12.41 -18.38
CA VAL A 388 1.80 -11.64 -17.17
C VAL A 388 1.25 -12.57 -16.10
N ILE A 389 1.98 -12.74 -15.01
CA ILE A 389 1.60 -13.61 -13.90
C ILE A 389 1.16 -12.75 -12.72
N THR A 390 -0.03 -12.98 -12.18
CA THR A 390 -0.54 -12.21 -11.04
C THR A 390 -1.49 -13.05 -10.17
N LEU A 391 -1.70 -12.65 -8.93
CA LEU A 391 -2.54 -13.36 -7.97
C LEU A 391 -3.93 -12.70 -7.79
N ALA A 392 -4.98 -13.44 -7.53
CA ALA A 392 -6.26 -12.96 -7.02
C ALA A 392 -6.45 -13.56 -5.63
N GLU A 393 -6.74 -12.73 -4.63
CA GLU A 393 -6.87 -13.19 -3.24
C GLU A 393 -8.26 -13.77 -2.98
N PRO A 394 -8.40 -14.86 -2.22
CA PRO A 394 -7.34 -15.72 -1.73
C PRO A 394 -6.90 -16.73 -2.79
N GLY A 395 -5.58 -16.80 -3.04
CA GLY A 395 -4.96 -18.02 -3.57
C GLY A 395 -5.35 -18.44 -4.98
N VAL A 396 -5.55 -17.55 -5.95
CA VAL A 396 -5.64 -17.93 -7.38
C VAL A 396 -4.54 -17.24 -8.17
N VAL A 397 -3.67 -18.00 -8.82
CA VAL A 397 -2.64 -17.44 -9.71
C VAL A 397 -3.16 -17.46 -11.15
N PHE A 398 -3.11 -16.31 -11.80
CA PHE A 398 -3.42 -16.13 -13.21
C PHE A 398 -2.15 -15.98 -14.01
N CYS A 399 -2.14 -16.58 -15.20
CA CYS A 399 -1.21 -16.29 -16.27
C CYS A 399 -1.98 -15.78 -17.47
N LEU A 400 -1.71 -14.53 -17.81
CA LEU A 400 -2.30 -13.84 -18.94
C LEU A 400 -1.25 -13.73 -20.05
N ASP A 401 -1.70 -13.79 -21.28
CA ASP A 401 -0.90 -13.42 -22.43
C ASP A 401 -0.54 -11.93 -22.35
N ALA A 402 0.74 -11.58 -22.47
CA ALA A 402 1.17 -10.21 -22.25
C ALA A 402 0.68 -9.24 -23.33
N ASP A 403 0.45 -9.72 -24.56
CA ASP A 403 0.04 -8.89 -25.70
C ASP A 403 -1.47 -8.70 -25.77
N THR A 404 -2.23 -9.70 -25.36
CA THR A 404 -3.69 -9.74 -25.56
C THR A 404 -4.50 -9.74 -24.27
N GLY A 405 -3.87 -10.03 -23.12
CA GLY A 405 -4.54 -10.23 -21.85
C GLY A 405 -5.32 -11.55 -21.78
N ALA A 406 -5.31 -12.37 -22.84
CA ALA A 406 -6.03 -13.63 -22.85
C ALA A 406 -5.53 -14.54 -21.71
N GLU A 407 -6.46 -15.11 -20.95
CA GLU A 407 -6.12 -16.09 -19.93
C GLU A 407 -5.47 -17.30 -20.61
N ARG A 408 -4.19 -17.55 -20.31
CA ARG A 408 -3.47 -18.75 -20.76
C ARG A 408 -3.76 -19.91 -19.83
N TRP A 409 -3.76 -19.62 -18.54
CA TRP A 409 -4.19 -20.53 -17.49
C TRP A 409 -4.45 -19.77 -16.19
N ARG A 410 -5.28 -20.36 -15.33
CA ARG A 410 -5.39 -19.99 -13.91
C ARG A 410 -5.28 -21.23 -13.04
N ARG A 411 -4.70 -21.08 -11.86
CA ARG A 411 -4.52 -22.18 -10.90
C ARG A 411 -4.92 -21.72 -9.51
N ALA A 412 -5.85 -22.44 -8.90
CA ALA A 412 -6.08 -22.32 -7.47
C ALA A 412 -4.85 -22.86 -6.72
N VAL A 413 -4.31 -22.03 -5.84
CA VAL A 413 -3.30 -22.35 -4.87
C VAL A 413 -4.05 -22.62 -3.57
N SER A 414 -4.41 -23.88 -3.34
CA SER A 414 -4.89 -24.29 -2.01
C SER A 414 -3.71 -24.22 -1.05
N VAL A 415 -3.92 -23.67 0.15
CA VAL A 415 -3.05 -23.95 1.31
C VAL A 415 -3.41 -25.34 1.85
N ARG A 416 -3.43 -26.37 1.00
CA ARG A 416 -3.77 -27.75 1.37
C ARG A 416 -3.16 -28.72 0.36
N ASP A 417 -1.88 -29.00 0.54
CA ASP A 417 -1.35 -30.34 0.29
C ASP A 417 -0.62 -30.73 1.58
N ASP A 418 -1.35 -31.32 2.51
CA ASP A 418 -0.86 -31.66 3.85
C ASP A 418 0.38 -32.56 3.77
N ALA A 419 0.54 -33.31 2.67
CA ALA A 419 1.73 -34.13 2.41
C ALA A 419 2.96 -33.28 2.05
N GLN A 420 2.82 -32.27 1.19
CA GLN A 420 3.92 -31.32 0.90
C GLN A 420 4.25 -30.44 2.09
N VAL A 421 3.24 -30.01 2.85
CA VAL A 421 3.46 -29.23 4.09
C VAL A 421 4.18 -30.10 5.13
N ALA A 422 3.78 -31.36 5.30
CA ALA A 422 4.48 -32.30 6.17
C ALA A 422 5.91 -32.60 5.68
N GLU A 423 6.13 -32.71 4.37
CA GLU A 423 7.46 -32.93 3.78
C GLU A 423 8.36 -31.70 3.97
N LEU A 424 7.84 -30.49 3.75
CA LEU A 424 8.55 -29.23 3.97
C LEU A 424 8.84 -28.98 5.45
N ILE A 425 7.89 -29.31 6.34
CA ILE A 425 8.09 -29.27 7.80
C ILE A 425 9.15 -30.31 8.20
N ALA A 426 9.10 -31.53 7.67
CA ALA A 426 10.09 -32.57 7.94
C ALA A 426 11.49 -32.18 7.41
N LEU A 427 11.59 -31.56 6.23
CA LEU A 427 12.81 -30.99 5.66
C LEU A 427 13.36 -29.83 6.49
N GLY A 428 12.46 -28.96 6.99
CA GLY A 428 12.80 -27.87 7.90
C GLY A 428 13.32 -28.37 9.26
N MET A 429 12.64 -29.36 9.84
CA MET A 429 13.01 -30.03 11.10
C MET A 429 14.32 -30.82 10.97
N ALA A 430 14.54 -31.50 9.84
CA ALA A 430 15.78 -32.21 9.56
C ALA A 430 16.98 -31.25 9.36
N ARG A 431 16.76 -30.04 8.84
CA ARG A 431 17.76 -28.97 8.77
C ARG A 431 18.05 -28.35 10.15
N GLN A 432 17.05 -28.22 11.02
CA GLN A 432 17.22 -27.68 12.37
C GLN A 432 17.95 -28.64 13.33
N ARG A 433 17.94 -29.95 13.07
CA ARG A 433 18.68 -30.96 13.87
C ARG A 433 20.22 -30.92 13.70
N LYS A 434 20.77 -30.02 12.88
CA LYS A 434 22.21 -29.80 12.72
C LYS A 434 22.65 -28.40 13.19
N LYS A 435 22.50 -28.09 14.49
CA LYS A 435 23.40 -27.21 15.27
C LYS A 435 23.15 -27.40 16.78
N PRO A 436 24.14 -27.09 17.65
CA PRO A 436 24.32 -27.74 18.95
C PRO A 436 23.30 -27.31 20.02
N SER A 437 23.14 -28.18 21.01
CA SER A 437 22.16 -28.16 22.11
C SER A 437 21.98 -26.78 22.77
N ALA A 438 20.72 -26.34 22.86
CA ALA A 438 20.27 -25.21 23.67
C ALA A 438 20.35 -25.54 25.18
N PRO A 439 20.52 -24.54 26.06
CA PRO A 439 20.55 -24.72 27.51
C PRO A 439 19.15 -25.01 28.08
N THR A 440 19.12 -25.75 29.19
CA THR A 440 17.92 -26.19 29.93
C THR A 440 17.14 -25.03 30.57
N PRO A 441 15.79 -25.06 30.57
CA PRO A 441 14.96 -24.06 31.25
C PRO A 441 14.97 -24.25 32.78
N GLU A 442 14.94 -23.15 33.54
CA GLU A 442 14.66 -23.14 34.98
C GLU A 442 13.15 -23.26 35.24
N GLU A 443 12.81 -23.94 36.35
CA GLU A 443 11.44 -24.29 36.78
C GLU A 443 10.62 -23.06 37.23
N GLY A 444 9.39 -22.90 36.73
CA GLY A 444 8.48 -21.87 37.25
C GLY A 444 7.13 -21.62 36.59
N ASP A 445 6.84 -22.11 35.38
CA ASP A 445 5.56 -21.82 34.71
C ASP A 445 4.62 -23.04 34.69
N ASP A 446 3.45 -22.89 35.32
CA ASP A 446 2.39 -23.92 35.34
C ASP A 446 1.78 -24.14 33.94
N PRO A 447 1.54 -25.40 33.51
CA PRO A 447 0.98 -25.69 32.20
C PRO A 447 -0.53 -25.43 32.13
N ILE A 448 -0.95 -24.65 31.14
CA ILE A 448 -2.35 -24.44 30.75
C ILE A 448 -2.95 -25.77 30.26
N GLN A 449 -4.04 -26.22 30.88
CA GLN A 449 -4.78 -27.42 30.44
C GLN A 449 -5.61 -27.11 29.19
N ALA A 450 -5.44 -27.91 28.14
CA ALA A 450 -6.24 -27.86 26.92
C ALA A 450 -7.51 -28.72 27.06
N GLU A 451 -8.66 -28.15 26.68
CA GLU A 451 -9.93 -28.90 26.55
C GLU A 451 -9.97 -29.73 25.25
N PRO A 452 -10.71 -30.87 25.23
CA PRO A 452 -10.73 -31.76 24.08
C PRO A 452 -11.58 -31.20 22.92
N PRO A 453 -11.26 -31.56 21.67
CA PRO A 453 -11.96 -31.06 20.49
C PRO A 453 -13.39 -31.62 20.40
N ALA A 454 -14.33 -30.76 19.99
CA ALA A 454 -15.72 -31.13 19.70
C ALA A 454 -15.84 -32.03 18.46
N GLU A 455 -16.86 -32.88 18.47
CA GLU A 455 -17.12 -33.96 17.50
C GLU A 455 -17.15 -33.50 16.03
N SER A 456 -16.56 -34.35 15.17
CA SER A 456 -16.43 -34.14 13.73
C SER A 456 -17.79 -34.15 13.00
N VAL A 457 -18.14 -33.03 12.37
CA VAL A 457 -19.22 -32.96 11.37
C VAL A 457 -18.71 -33.53 10.04
N THR A 458 -19.49 -34.39 9.40
CA THR A 458 -19.08 -35.15 8.21
C THR A 458 -18.91 -34.27 6.95
N PRO A 459 -17.95 -34.59 6.05
CA PRO A 459 -17.54 -33.71 4.93
C PRO A 459 -18.47 -33.68 3.70
N ALA A 460 -19.74 -34.06 3.80
CA ALA A 460 -20.56 -34.40 2.64
C ALA A 460 -21.14 -33.20 1.85
N ALA A 461 -20.74 -31.95 2.14
CA ALA A 461 -21.30 -30.76 1.49
C ALA A 461 -20.22 -29.81 0.95
N ARG A 462 -19.15 -30.30 0.29
CA ARG A 462 -18.13 -29.42 -0.34
C ARG A 462 -17.52 -30.06 -1.58
N ASN A 463 -18.26 -30.07 -2.68
CA ASN A 463 -17.75 -30.50 -3.99
C ASN A 463 -18.23 -29.60 -5.14
N ASP A 464 -18.45 -28.31 -4.90
CA ASP A 464 -18.60 -27.34 -5.99
C ASP A 464 -17.23 -26.74 -6.34
N HIS A 465 -16.59 -27.31 -7.37
CA HIS A 465 -15.36 -26.83 -8.00
C HIS A 465 -15.56 -25.59 -8.88
N HIS A 466 -16.56 -24.75 -8.60
CA HIS A 466 -16.78 -23.54 -9.38
C HIS A 466 -15.82 -22.43 -8.94
N LEU A 467 -14.78 -22.20 -9.76
CA LEU A 467 -13.96 -20.99 -9.67
C LEU A 467 -14.87 -19.76 -9.81
N PRO A 468 -14.74 -18.74 -8.95
CA PRO A 468 -15.54 -17.53 -9.07
C PRO A 468 -15.33 -16.89 -10.44
N GLU A 469 -16.43 -16.50 -11.09
CA GLU A 469 -16.38 -15.84 -12.40
C GLU A 469 -15.76 -14.43 -12.28
N PRO A 470 -14.88 -14.03 -13.21
CA PRO A 470 -14.31 -12.70 -13.22
C PRO A 470 -15.39 -11.60 -13.32
N SER A 471 -15.33 -10.59 -12.46
CA SER A 471 -16.24 -9.44 -12.55
C SER A 471 -15.56 -8.13 -12.15
N TRP A 472 -16.01 -7.02 -12.75
CA TRP A 472 -15.58 -5.70 -12.30
C TRP A 472 -16.38 -5.32 -11.05
N GLY A 473 -15.73 -5.33 -9.89
CA GLY A 473 -16.32 -4.87 -8.64
C GLY A 473 -16.42 -3.33 -8.57
N PRO A 474 -17.28 -2.76 -7.71
CA PRO A 474 -17.45 -1.31 -7.57
C PRO A 474 -16.24 -0.60 -6.91
N PHE A 475 -15.21 -1.34 -6.51
CA PHE A 475 -14.08 -0.84 -5.74
C PHE A 475 -12.88 -0.55 -6.65
N ILE A 476 -12.72 0.72 -7.02
CA ILE A 476 -11.60 1.24 -7.82
C ILE A 476 -10.53 1.93 -6.95
N GLY A 477 -10.68 1.83 -5.62
CA GLY A 477 -9.86 2.54 -4.64
C GLY A 477 -8.62 1.75 -4.22
N VAL A 478 -7.45 2.33 -4.48
CA VAL A 478 -6.12 1.95 -3.97
C VAL A 478 -5.69 0.51 -4.28
N THR A 479 -4.72 0.40 -5.18
CA THR A 479 -4.00 -0.85 -5.43
C THR A 479 -2.67 -0.74 -4.67
N PHE A 480 -2.44 -1.61 -3.69
CA PHE A 480 -1.15 -1.73 -3.00
C PHE A 480 -0.10 -2.46 -3.87
N ALA A 481 -0.46 -2.82 -5.10
CA ALA A 481 0.42 -3.48 -6.06
C ALA A 481 1.23 -2.43 -6.83
N SER A 482 2.54 -2.62 -6.88
CA SER A 482 3.39 -1.78 -7.74
C SER A 482 3.10 -2.10 -9.21
N PRO A 483 3.00 -1.10 -10.10
CA PRO A 483 3.02 -1.34 -11.54
C PRO A 483 4.31 -2.02 -11.98
N THR A 484 4.23 -2.88 -13.00
CA THR A 484 5.39 -3.55 -13.60
C THR A 484 5.50 -3.14 -15.06
N SER A 485 6.72 -2.95 -15.57
CA SER A 485 6.96 -2.63 -16.97
C SER A 485 8.02 -3.56 -17.54
N ASP A 486 7.94 -3.82 -18.85
CA ASP A 486 8.97 -4.50 -19.64
C ASP A 486 9.74 -3.50 -20.54
N GLY A 487 9.54 -2.20 -20.31
CA GLY A 487 10.11 -1.11 -21.10
C GLY A 487 9.27 -0.67 -22.31
N GLN A 488 8.29 -1.47 -22.74
CA GLN A 488 7.36 -1.17 -23.84
C GLN A 488 5.89 -1.04 -23.43
N ARG A 489 5.53 -1.60 -22.28
CA ARG A 489 4.20 -1.49 -21.67
C ARG A 489 4.31 -1.41 -20.16
N VAL A 490 3.26 -0.90 -19.52
CA VAL A 490 3.05 -0.90 -18.08
C VAL A 490 1.83 -1.75 -17.77
N VAL A 491 2.03 -2.77 -16.95
CA VAL A 491 0.97 -3.59 -16.37
C VAL A 491 0.66 -3.07 -14.98
N VAL A 492 -0.57 -2.60 -14.80
CA VAL A 492 -1.12 -2.13 -13.54
C VAL A 492 -2.17 -3.12 -13.07
N LYS A 493 -2.12 -3.46 -11.79
CA LYS A 493 -3.18 -4.23 -11.16
C LYS A 493 -4.13 -3.31 -10.42
N LEU A 494 -5.42 -3.48 -10.66
CA LEU A 494 -6.52 -2.80 -9.99
C LEU A 494 -7.18 -3.77 -8.99
N PRO A 495 -7.95 -3.28 -8.00
CA PRO A 495 -8.60 -4.14 -7.01
C PRO A 495 -9.62 -5.15 -7.57
N SER A 496 -10.01 -5.08 -8.85
CA SER A 496 -10.89 -6.09 -9.48
C SER A 496 -10.44 -6.46 -10.89
N GLY A 497 -9.17 -6.22 -11.25
CA GLY A 497 -8.72 -6.45 -12.62
C GLY A 497 -7.23 -6.21 -12.83
N ALA A 498 -6.74 -6.60 -14.01
CA ALA A 498 -5.41 -6.24 -14.50
C ALA A 498 -5.55 -5.45 -15.80
N VAL A 499 -4.69 -4.45 -15.98
CA VAL A 499 -4.66 -3.60 -17.17
C VAL A 499 -3.23 -3.51 -17.67
N ALA A 500 -3.03 -3.70 -18.98
CA ALA A 500 -1.81 -3.30 -19.65
C ALA A 500 -2.04 -2.03 -20.47
N ALA A 501 -1.11 -1.08 -20.35
CA ALA A 501 -1.05 0.16 -21.11
C ALA A 501 0.31 0.27 -21.83
N PHE A 502 0.38 0.98 -22.95
CA PHE A 502 1.57 1.10 -23.83
C PHE A 502 2.62 2.12 -23.42
#